data_AF-A0A316DCS0-F1
#
_entry.id   AF-A0A316DCS0-F1
#
_cell.length_a   1.000
_cell.length_b   1.000
_cell.length_c   1.000
_cell.angle_alpha   90.00
_cell.angle_beta   90.00
_cell.angle_gamma   90.00
#
_symmetry.space_group_name_H-M   'P 1'
#
loop_
_entity.id
_entity.type
_entity.pdbx_description
1 polymer ?
#
loop_
_entity_poly.entity_id
_entity_poly.type
_entity_poly.pdbx_seq_one_letter_code
_entity_poly.pdbx_strand_id
1 'polypeptide(L)'
;MPNNRRNRAEVPGARNALDQLKTEVAAELGIPNYDQVDKGMLPSRMNGYVGGVMVRKMIEFAESAMMQSPQVLQAVEAQPGAQPNEIQAAQDSVIAAQAYLDQIGGLQAYPNGGQQQQQLH
;
A
#
# COMPACT_ATOMS: atom_id res chain seq x y z
N MET A 1 10.01 -18.65 31.86
CA MET A 1 10.70 -18.08 30.69
C MET A 1 9.84 -16.97 30.11
N PRO A 2 10.33 -15.74 29.87
CA PRO A 2 9.55 -14.71 29.20
C PRO A 2 9.47 -15.05 27.70
N ASN A 3 8.27 -15.34 27.21
CA ASN A 3 8.00 -15.54 25.79
C ASN A 3 8.18 -14.20 25.05
N ASN A 4 9.40 -13.95 24.55
CA ASN A 4 9.72 -12.79 23.73
C ASN A 4 9.14 -12.99 22.32
N ARG A 5 7.81 -12.92 22.20
CA ARG A 5 7.11 -12.88 20.90
C ARG A 5 7.44 -11.55 20.23
N ARG A 6 8.61 -11.49 19.58
CA ARG A 6 8.97 -10.36 18.74
C ARG A 6 8.00 -10.36 17.56
N ASN A 7 7.16 -9.32 17.48
CA ASN A 7 6.25 -9.11 16.36
C ASN A 7 7.06 -9.21 15.06
N ARG A 8 6.77 -10.18 14.18
CA ARG A 8 7.48 -10.39 12.91
C ARG A 8 6.82 -9.50 11.86
N ALA A 9 7.61 -8.85 11.00
CA ALA A 9 7.06 -8.15 9.85
C ALA A 9 6.67 -9.21 8.80
N GLU A 10 5.43 -9.16 8.32
CA GLU A 10 4.94 -10.09 7.29
C GLU A 10 5.60 -9.81 5.93
N VAL A 11 5.92 -8.55 5.65
CA VAL A 11 6.67 -8.14 4.46
C VAL A 11 8.17 -8.20 4.74
N PRO A 12 8.95 -9.01 3.99
CA PRO A 12 10.41 -9.04 4.12
C PRO A 12 11.01 -7.64 3.90
N GLY A 13 11.97 -7.25 4.74
CA GLY A 13 12.64 -5.94 4.63
C GLY A 13 11.88 -4.76 5.25
N ALA A 14 10.57 -4.88 5.50
CA ALA A 14 9.77 -3.78 6.05
C ALA A 14 10.10 -3.44 7.52
N ARG A 15 10.84 -4.30 8.22
CA ARG A 15 11.09 -4.15 9.65
C ARG A 15 11.76 -2.82 10.02
N ASN A 16 12.77 -2.41 9.26
CA ASN A 16 13.47 -1.15 9.54
C ASN A 16 12.54 0.06 9.36
N ALA A 17 11.71 0.06 8.32
CA ALA A 17 10.73 1.11 8.09
C ALA A 17 9.66 1.15 9.21
N LEU A 18 9.18 -0.01 9.65
CA LEU A 18 8.23 -0.11 10.76
C LEU A 18 8.84 0.36 12.09
N ASP A 19 10.12 0.07 12.35
CA ASP A 19 10.80 0.52 13.55
C ASP A 19 11.07 2.05 13.53
N GLN A 20 11.38 2.62 12.37
CA GLN A 20 11.49 4.07 12.18
C GLN A 20 10.14 4.77 12.44
N LEU A 21 9.08 4.33 11.75
CA LEU A 21 7.73 4.87 11.92
C LEU A 21 7.28 4.82 13.39
N LYS A 22 7.52 3.70 14.07
CA LYS A 22 7.21 3.56 15.50
C LYS A 22 7.95 4.58 16.36
N THR A 23 9.20 4.89 16.02
CA THR A 23 10.04 5.86 16.76
C THR A 23 9.57 7.28 16.50
N GLU A 24 9.20 7.60 15.25
CA GLU A 24 8.60 8.89 14.87
C GLU A 24 7.28 9.13 15.59
N VAL A 25 6.37 8.15 15.54
CA VAL A 25 5.09 8.23 16.26
C VAL A 25 5.30 8.39 17.77
N ALA A 26 6.25 7.67 18.35
CA ALA A 26 6.55 7.83 19.77
C ALA A 26 7.07 9.24 20.09
N ALA A 27 7.93 9.81 19.23
CA ALA A 27 8.42 11.17 19.37
C ALA A 27 7.28 12.21 19.26
N GLU A 28 6.35 12.05 18.31
CA GLU A 28 5.14 12.90 18.20
C GLU A 28 4.27 12.85 19.46
N LEU A 29 4.22 11.68 20.12
CA LEU A 29 3.48 11.46 21.36
C LEU A 29 4.25 11.89 22.62
N GLY A 30 5.41 12.55 22.45
CA GLY A 30 6.22 13.09 23.55
C GLY A 30 7.12 12.08 24.24
N ILE A 31 7.39 10.94 23.61
CA ILE A 31 8.30 9.90 24.12
C ILE A 31 9.56 9.86 23.23
N PRO A 32 10.56 10.72 23.48
CA PRO A 32 11.80 10.70 22.72
C PRO A 32 12.61 9.42 22.99
N ASN A 33 13.44 9.02 22.02
CA ASN A 33 14.37 7.87 22.14
C ASN A 33 13.68 6.55 22.50
N TYR A 34 12.46 6.33 21.98
CA TYR A 34 11.65 5.15 22.27
C TYR A 34 12.31 3.81 21.91
N ASP A 35 13.24 3.83 20.96
CA ASP A 35 14.10 2.71 20.58
C ASP A 35 15.07 2.31 21.70
N GLN A 36 15.67 3.29 22.39
CA GLN A 36 16.67 3.12 23.43
C GLN A 36 16.08 2.91 24.82
N VAL A 37 14.90 3.48 25.09
CA VAL A 37 14.22 3.33 26.37
C VAL A 37 13.79 1.88 26.57
N ASP A 38 13.90 1.38 27.80
CA ASP A 38 13.30 0.12 28.20
C ASP A 38 11.77 0.27 28.25
N LYS A 39 11.08 -0.48 27.39
CA LYS A 39 9.61 -0.43 27.26
C LYS A 39 8.94 -0.89 28.56
N GLY A 40 9.63 -1.64 29.42
CA GLY A 40 9.15 -2.02 30.75
C GLY A 40 9.07 -0.86 31.74
N MET A 41 9.82 0.23 31.51
CA MET A 41 9.77 1.45 32.34
C MET A 41 8.65 2.39 31.91
N LEU A 42 8.15 2.25 30.68
CA LEU A 42 7.03 3.04 30.19
C LEU A 42 5.70 2.42 30.62
N PRO A 43 4.68 3.23 30.95
CA PRO A 43 3.35 2.70 31.23
C PRO A 43 2.84 1.87 30.05
N SER A 44 2.31 0.66 30.31
CA SER A 44 1.80 -0.23 29.24
C SER A 44 0.78 0.43 28.33
N ARG A 45 -0.02 1.37 28.87
CA ARG A 45 -0.97 2.16 28.07
C ARG A 45 -0.28 3.07 27.06
N MET A 46 0.86 3.67 27.40
CA MET A 46 1.62 4.51 26.47
C MET A 46 2.25 3.67 25.36
N ASN A 47 2.88 2.54 25.71
CA ASN A 47 3.40 1.60 24.71
C ASN A 47 2.30 1.12 23.75
N GLY A 48 1.13 0.79 24.29
CA GLY A 48 -0.04 0.41 23.50
C GLY A 48 -0.56 1.55 22.62
N TYR A 49 -0.56 2.79 23.14
CA TYR A 49 -1.00 3.96 22.40
C TYR A 49 -0.08 4.27 21.20
N VAL A 50 1.25 4.18 21.37
CA VAL A 50 2.22 4.31 20.27
C VAL A 50 1.93 3.29 19.17
N GLY A 51 1.78 2.01 19.53
CA GLY A 51 1.46 0.96 18.56
C GLY A 51 0.11 1.17 17.86
N GLY A 52 -0.90 1.63 18.59
CA GLY A 52 -2.23 1.92 18.04
C GLY A 52 -2.22 3.09 17.06
N VAL A 53 -1.51 4.17 17.38
CA VAL A 53 -1.38 5.34 16.49
C VAL A 53 -0.58 4.98 15.24
N MET A 54 0.51 4.21 15.39
CA MET A 54 1.27 3.68 14.26
C MET A 54 0.39 2.90 13.28
N VAL A 55 -0.48 2.01 13.77
CA VAL A 55 -1.41 1.24 12.92
C VAL A 55 -2.43 2.15 12.23
N ARG A 56 -2.98 3.15 12.94
CA ARG A 56 -3.91 4.11 12.32
C ARG A 56 -3.27 4.87 11.16
N LYS A 57 -2.04 5.38 11.35
CA LYS A 57 -1.30 6.06 10.27
C LYS A 57 -1.03 5.16 9.08
N MET A 58 -0.68 3.90 9.30
CA MET A 58 -0.48 2.94 8.20
C MET A 58 -1.78 2.68 7.42
N ILE A 59 -2.91 2.60 8.13
CA ILE A 59 -4.23 2.45 7.50
C ILE A 59 -4.57 3.70 6.70
N GLU A 60 -4.42 4.90 7.27
CA GLU A 60 -4.66 6.17 6.58
C GLU A 60 -3.83 6.30 5.29
N PHE A 61 -2.55 5.90 5.34
CA PHE A 61 -1.68 5.86 4.17
C PHE A 61 -2.18 4.85 3.13
N ALA A 62 -2.55 3.64 3.57
CA ALA A 62 -3.07 2.60 2.67
C ALA A 62 -4.40 3.02 2.02
N GLU A 63 -5.33 3.61 2.78
CA GLU A 63 -6.60 4.15 2.27
C GLU A 63 -6.35 5.26 1.25
N SER A 64 -5.41 6.18 1.54
CA SER A 64 -5.02 7.24 0.60
C SER A 64 -4.43 6.68 -0.69
N ALA A 65 -3.55 5.67 -0.59
CA ALA A 65 -2.97 4.99 -1.75
C ALA A 65 -4.04 4.26 -2.58
N MET A 66 -4.99 3.58 -1.92
CA MET A 66 -6.10 2.90 -2.59
C MET A 66 -7.05 3.89 -3.29
N MET A 67 -7.32 5.04 -2.68
CA MET A 67 -8.12 6.09 -3.29
C MET A 67 -7.46 6.67 -4.54
N GLN A 68 -6.13 6.86 -4.51
CA GLN A 68 -5.38 7.44 -5.62
C GLN A 68 -5.19 6.46 -6.78
N SER A 69 -5.20 5.15 -6.52
CA SER A 69 -5.06 4.14 -7.56
C SER A 69 -6.01 2.95 -7.35
N PRO A 70 -7.32 3.14 -7.61
CA PRO A 70 -8.33 2.09 -7.44
C PRO A 70 -8.06 0.86 -8.31
N GLN A 71 -7.33 1.02 -9.43
CA GLN A 71 -6.96 -0.09 -10.32
C GLN A 71 -5.90 -1.02 -9.70
N VAL A 72 -5.15 -0.59 -8.67
CA VAL A 72 -4.17 -1.44 -7.98
C VAL A 72 -4.86 -2.58 -7.24
N LEU A 73 -6.06 -2.35 -6.69
CA LEU A 73 -6.85 -3.41 -6.05
C LEU A 73 -7.29 -4.47 -7.07
N GLN A 74 -7.69 -4.06 -8.27
CA GLN A 74 -8.02 -4.97 -9.36
C GLN A 74 -6.81 -5.75 -9.89
N ALA A 75 -5.61 -5.15 -9.89
CA ALA A 75 -4.38 -5.83 -10.28
C ALA A 75 -3.92 -6.86 -9.24
N VAL A 76 -4.14 -6.60 -7.94
CA VAL A 76 -3.83 -7.54 -6.85
C VAL A 76 -4.78 -8.75 -6.87
N GLU A 77 -6.02 -8.58 -7.34
CA GLU A 77 -6.95 -9.70 -7.56
C GLU A 77 -6.69 -10.45 -8.88
N ALA A 78 -6.13 -9.79 -9.90
CA ALA A 78 -5.99 -10.39 -11.22
C ALA A 78 -4.89 -11.47 -11.31
N GLN A 79 -3.81 -11.39 -10.52
CA GLN A 79 -2.72 -12.38 -10.56
C GLN A 79 -2.05 -12.58 -9.19
N PRO A 80 -2.32 -13.71 -8.50
CA PRO A 80 -1.55 -14.11 -7.33
C PRO A 80 -0.09 -14.33 -7.76
N GLY A 81 0.82 -13.43 -7.34
CA GLY A 81 2.27 -13.58 -7.58
C GLY A 81 2.90 -12.61 -8.57
N ALA A 82 2.19 -11.57 -9.03
CA ALA A 82 2.78 -10.53 -9.87
C ALA A 82 3.93 -9.82 -9.13
N GLN A 83 5.11 -9.82 -9.75
CA GLN A 83 6.32 -9.24 -9.18
C GLN A 83 6.27 -7.69 -9.26
N PRO A 84 6.91 -6.94 -8.35
CA PRO A 84 6.84 -5.47 -8.32
C PRO A 84 7.22 -4.78 -9.63
N ASN A 85 8.13 -5.37 -10.40
CA ASN A 85 8.54 -4.91 -11.74
C ASN A 85 7.43 -5.09 -12.80
N GLU A 86 6.54 -6.06 -12.64
CA GLU A 86 5.39 -6.29 -13.52
C GLU A 86 4.26 -5.30 -13.22
N ILE A 87 4.11 -4.88 -11.96
CA ILE A 87 3.20 -3.81 -11.56
C ILE A 87 3.69 -2.46 -12.11
N GLN A 88 5.00 -2.20 -12.08
CA GLN A 88 5.60 -1.00 -12.67
C GLN A 88 5.43 -0.98 -14.21
N ALA A 89 5.64 -2.11 -14.88
CA ALA A 89 5.43 -2.23 -16.32
C ALA A 89 3.94 -2.07 -16.71
N ALA A 90 3.01 -2.53 -15.87
CA ALA A 90 1.59 -2.27 -16.04
C ALA A 90 1.26 -0.77 -15.87
N GLN A 91 1.86 -0.09 -14.90
CA GLN A 91 1.72 1.37 -14.74
C GLN A 91 2.27 2.13 -15.95
N ASP A 92 3.47 1.78 -16.43
CA ASP A 92 4.12 2.42 -17.58
C ASP A 92 3.33 2.22 -18.88
N SER A 93 2.76 1.03 -19.08
CA SER A 93 1.94 0.74 -20.27
C SER A 93 0.58 1.43 -20.25
N VAL A 94 -0.05 1.59 -19.08
CA VAL A 94 -1.29 2.38 -18.93
C VAL A 94 -1.03 3.87 -19.16
N ILE A 95 0.07 4.41 -18.63
CA ILE A 95 0.47 5.80 -18.87
C ILE A 95 0.81 6.01 -20.36
N ALA A 96 1.52 5.07 -20.99
CA ALA A 96 1.83 5.14 -22.41
C ALA A 96 0.57 5.07 -23.30
N ALA A 97 -0.40 4.22 -22.95
CA ALA A 97 -1.68 4.15 -23.65
C ALA A 97 -2.50 5.45 -23.48
N GLN A 98 -2.49 6.04 -22.29
CA GLN A 98 -3.17 7.31 -22.02
C GLN A 98 -2.52 8.47 -22.77
N ALA A 99 -1.19 8.55 -22.78
CA ALA A 99 -0.43 9.55 -23.53
C ALA A 99 -0.67 9.44 -25.05
N TYR A 100 -0.80 8.21 -25.57
CA TYR A 100 -1.14 7.99 -26.97
C TYR A 100 -2.56 8.48 -27.31
N LEU A 101 -3.54 8.25 -26.42
CA LEU A 101 -4.93 8.70 -26.60
C LEU A 101 -5.06 10.24 -26.56
N ASP A 102 -4.27 10.91 -25.73
CA ASP A 102 -4.22 12.38 -25.66
C ASP A 102 -3.59 12.98 -26.93
N GLN A 103 -2.60 12.32 -27.52
CA GLN A 103 -1.92 12.80 -28.74
C GLN A 103 -2.78 12.70 -30.00
N ILE A 104 -3.74 11.77 -30.06
CA ILE A 104 -4.67 11.61 -31.20
C ILE A 104 -6.01 12.33 -31.01
N GLY A 105 -6.17 13.13 -29.95
CA GLY A 105 -7.30 14.05 -29.81
C GLY A 105 -8.63 13.39 -29.44
N GLY A 106 -8.62 12.35 -28.60
CA GLY A 106 -9.80 11.84 -27.90
C GLY A 106 -10.94 11.33 -28.81
N LEU A 107 -11.00 10.01 -29.03
CA LEU A 107 -12.14 9.41 -29.73
C LEU A 107 -13.37 9.35 -28.81
N GLN A 108 -14.48 9.88 -29.35
CA GLN A 108 -15.82 9.94 -28.79
C GLN A 108 -16.35 8.59 -28.28
N ALA A 109 -17.24 8.68 -27.30
CA ALA A 109 -18.01 7.61 -26.68
C ALA A 109 -18.44 6.48 -27.65
N TYR A 110 -18.19 5.23 -27.25
CA TYR A 110 -18.71 4.06 -27.95
C TYR A 110 -20.24 3.97 -27.79
N PRO A 111 -21.03 3.92 -28.88
CA PRO A 111 -22.45 3.64 -28.78
C PRO A 111 -22.67 2.15 -28.49
N ASN A 112 -23.55 1.90 -27.52
CA ASN A 112 -24.10 0.59 -27.21
C ASN A 112 -24.93 0.08 -28.41
N GLY A 113 -24.57 -1.06 -29.01
CA GLY A 113 -25.43 -1.68 -30.02
C GLY A 113 -24.79 -2.84 -30.79
N GLY A 114 -25.35 -4.04 -30.58
CA GLY A 114 -25.56 -5.00 -31.66
C GLY A 114 -24.51 -6.08 -31.87
N GLN A 115 -24.90 -7.31 -31.53
CA GLN A 115 -24.25 -8.54 -31.98
C GLN A 115 -24.17 -8.59 -33.50
N GLN A 116 -23.01 -8.99 -34.07
CA GLN A 116 -22.98 -9.80 -35.28
C GLN A 116 -21.82 -10.80 -35.20
N GLN A 117 -22.23 -12.08 -35.14
CA GLN A 117 -21.40 -13.23 -35.50
C GLN A 117 -21.01 -13.11 -36.97
N GLN A 118 -19.75 -13.38 -37.33
CA GLN A 118 -19.44 -13.79 -38.69
C GLN A 118 -18.58 -15.06 -38.69
N GLN A 119 -19.15 -16.03 -39.38
CA GLN A 119 -18.81 -17.43 -39.52
C GLN A 119 -17.43 -17.65 -40.14
N LEU A 120 -16.72 -18.68 -39.68
CA LEU A 120 -15.60 -19.29 -40.39
C LEU A 120 -16.14 -20.49 -41.17
N HIS A 121 -16.01 -20.39 -42.49
CA HIS A 121 -16.08 -21.42 -43.54
C HIS A 121 -17.35 -22.28 -43.65
#